data_AF-A0A354EXZ0-F1
#
_entry.id   AF-A0A354EXZ0-F1
#
_cell.length_a   1.000
_cell.length_b   1.000
_cell.length_c   1.000
_cell.angle_alpha   90.00
_cell.angle_beta   90.00
_cell.angle_gamma   90.00
#
_symmetry.space_group_name_H-M   'P 1'
#
loop_
_entity.id
_entity.type
_entity.pdbx_description
1 polymer ?
#
loop_
_entity_poly.entity_id
_entity_poly.type
_entity_poly.pdbx_seq_one_letter_code
_entity_poly.pdbx_strand_id
1 'polypeptide(L)'
;ILREGDRVIHRRNNYDLNVFNGDIGKIIEIDNENLTCLVSFSPDNRMVHYEKDDIMELDLAYAITIHKSQGSEFSTVIIPVLTQHFKMLYRNLIYTGLTRAKKLAVFVGTRRAMCMAIRQLDTNNRQTALEWLLKKG
;
A
#
# COMPACT_ATOMS: atom_id res chain seq x y z
N ILE A 1 9.22 -13.00 11.13
CA ILE A 1 8.39 -13.74 12.10
C ILE A 1 7.09 -12.97 12.21
N LEU A 2 5.98 -13.58 11.80
CA LEU A 2 4.63 -13.06 11.97
C LEU A 2 4.09 -13.48 13.35
N ARG A 3 3.20 -12.69 13.93
CA ARG A 3 2.60 -12.92 15.23
C ARG A 3 1.10 -12.68 15.20
N GLU A 4 0.39 -13.31 16.12
CA GLU A 4 -0.99 -12.97 16.40
C GLU A 4 -1.12 -11.47 16.67
N GLY A 5 -2.14 -10.86 16.07
CA GLY A 5 -2.37 -9.44 16.15
C GLY A 5 -1.67 -8.59 15.08
N ASP A 6 -0.70 -9.15 14.35
CA ASP A 6 0.01 -8.42 13.30
C ASP A 6 -0.96 -8.00 12.19
N ARG A 7 -0.78 -6.77 11.70
CA ARG A 7 -1.40 -6.33 10.46
C ARG A 7 -0.58 -6.85 9.30
N VAL A 8 -1.25 -7.45 8.33
CA VAL A 8 -0.62 -8.03 7.13
C VAL A 8 -1.27 -7.51 5.86
N ILE A 9 -0.50 -7.56 4.77
CA ILE A 9 -0.95 -7.26 3.41
C ILE A 9 -0.54 -8.41 2.49
N HIS A 10 -1.47 -8.84 1.63
CA HIS A 10 -1.21 -9.90 0.66
C HIS A 10 -0.55 -9.33 -0.61
N ARG A 11 0.44 -10.03 -1.18
CA ARG A 11 1.32 -9.48 -2.23
C ARG A 11 0.97 -9.86 -3.67
N ARG A 12 0.28 -10.98 -3.87
CA ARG A 12 -0.03 -11.51 -5.20
C ARG A 12 -1.47 -12.00 -5.22
N ASN A 13 -2.10 -12.10 -6.38
CA ASN A 13 -3.45 -12.66 -6.40
C ASN A 13 -3.36 -14.17 -6.18
N ASN A 14 -4.10 -14.69 -5.21
CA ASN A 14 -4.32 -16.12 -5.02
C ASN A 14 -5.82 -16.37 -5.15
N TYR A 15 -6.20 -17.00 -6.27
CA TYR A 15 -7.60 -17.23 -6.63
C TYR A 15 -8.23 -18.39 -5.84
N ASP A 16 -7.41 -19.35 -5.38
CA ASP A 16 -7.88 -20.47 -4.56
C ASP A 16 -8.30 -20.00 -3.17
N LEU A 17 -7.49 -19.10 -2.59
CA LEU A 17 -7.79 -18.43 -1.31
C LEU A 17 -8.72 -17.21 -1.48
N ASN A 18 -9.06 -16.84 -2.71
CA ASN A 18 -9.83 -15.65 -3.06
C ASN A 18 -9.28 -14.36 -2.41
N VAL A 19 -7.96 -14.18 -2.39
CA VAL A 19 -7.28 -13.00 -1.84
C VAL A 19 -6.50 -12.30 -2.96
N PHE A 20 -6.48 -10.97 -2.92
CA PHE A 20 -5.91 -10.16 -3.97
C PHE A 20 -4.71 -9.35 -3.46
N ASN A 21 -3.81 -9.00 -4.37
CA ASN A 21 -2.69 -8.12 -4.07
C ASN A 21 -3.20 -6.78 -3.53
N GLY A 22 -2.78 -6.43 -2.32
CA GLY A 22 -3.20 -5.22 -1.63
C GLY A 22 -4.27 -5.46 -0.55
N ASP A 23 -4.82 -6.66 -0.44
CA ASP A 23 -5.76 -6.99 0.63
C ASP A 23 -5.06 -6.89 1.99
N ILE A 24 -5.67 -6.15 2.91
CA ILE A 24 -5.13 -5.91 4.26
C ILE A 24 -5.97 -6.68 5.26
N GLY A 25 -5.28 -7.41 6.14
CA GLY A 25 -5.90 -8.18 7.19
C GLY A 25 -5.15 -8.09 8.50
N LYS A 26 -5.67 -8.81 9.49
CA LYS A 26 -5.06 -9.01 10.79
C LYS A 26 -4.94 -10.50 11.05
N ILE A 27 -3.77 -10.93 11.52
CA ILE A 27 -3.58 -12.30 11.96
C ILE A 27 -4.34 -12.49 13.27
N ILE A 28 -5.22 -13.48 13.29
CA ILE A 28 -6.05 -13.83 14.45
C ILE A 28 -5.44 -14.99 15.23
N GLU A 29 -4.80 -15.93 14.52
CA GLU A 29 -4.20 -17.14 15.10
C GLU A 29 -2.97 -17.56 14.31
N ILE A 30 -1.95 -18.09 14.99
CA ILE A 30 -0.77 -18.69 14.37
C ILE A 30 -0.47 -20.05 15.01
N ASP A 31 -0.35 -21.07 14.19
CA ASP A 31 0.18 -22.37 14.58
C ASP A 31 1.64 -22.49 14.11
N ASN A 32 2.58 -22.49 15.06
CA ASN A 32 4.01 -22.61 14.76
C ASN A 32 4.45 -24.07 14.51
N GLU A 33 3.67 -25.06 14.96
CA GLU A 33 3.98 -26.47 14.73
C GLU A 33 3.64 -26.85 13.29
N ASN A 34 2.44 -26.48 12.85
CA ASN A 34 1.96 -26.76 11.49
C ASN A 34 2.34 -25.67 10.48
N LEU A 35 2.88 -24.53 10.94
CA LEU A 35 3.23 -23.37 10.12
C LEU A 35 2.02 -22.87 9.32
N THR A 36 0.90 -22.68 10.01
CA THR A 36 -0.34 -22.15 9.44
C THR A 36 -0.75 -20.86 10.16
N CYS A 37 -1.58 -20.03 9.52
CA CYS A 37 -2.18 -18.89 10.20
C CYS A 37 -3.59 -18.57 9.69
N LEU A 38 -4.38 -17.94 10.56
CA LEU A 38 -5.72 -17.47 10.24
C LEU A 38 -5.71 -15.94 10.13
N VAL A 39 -6.09 -15.42 8.97
CA VAL A 39 -6.12 -13.98 8.70
C VAL A 39 -7.56 -13.52 8.52
N SER A 40 -7.94 -12.45 9.23
CA SER A 40 -9.20 -11.73 9.02
C SER A 40 -8.96 -10.54 8.12
N PHE A 41 -9.50 -10.55 6.90
CA PHE A 41 -9.36 -9.47 5.93
C PHE A 41 -10.44 -8.40 6.09
N SER A 42 -10.05 -7.14 5.88
CA SER A 42 -10.97 -5.99 5.85
C SER A 42 -11.43 -5.71 4.42
N PRO A 43 -12.65 -5.17 4.20
CA PRO A 43 -13.60 -4.67 5.21
C PRO A 43 -14.67 -5.68 5.66
N ASP A 44 -14.73 -6.86 5.05
CA ASP A 44 -15.80 -7.85 5.23
C ASP A 44 -15.56 -8.86 6.36
N ASN A 45 -14.41 -8.79 7.04
CA ASN A 45 -13.96 -9.73 8.08
C ASN A 45 -13.88 -11.18 7.61
N ARG A 46 -13.66 -11.40 6.31
CA ARG A 46 -13.49 -12.74 5.76
C ARG A 46 -12.27 -13.42 6.38
N MET A 47 -12.48 -14.61 6.90
CA MET A 47 -11.43 -15.43 7.51
C MET A 47 -10.80 -16.32 6.45
N VAL A 48 -9.48 -16.28 6.33
CA VAL A 48 -8.73 -17.07 5.35
C VAL A 48 -7.63 -17.83 6.08
N HIS A 49 -7.64 -19.14 5.91
CA HIS A 49 -6.58 -20.01 6.41
C HIS A 49 -5.42 -20.02 5.42
N TYR A 50 -4.21 -19.79 5.92
CA TYR A 50 -2.99 -19.82 5.16
C TYR A 50 -2.21 -21.07 5.53
N GLU A 51 -1.88 -21.86 4.51
CA GLU A 51 -0.91 -22.93 4.62
C GLU A 51 0.52 -22.38 4.53
N LYS A 52 1.49 -23.20 4.92
CA LYS A 52 2.91 -22.84 4.99
C LYS A 52 3.43 -22.11 3.75
N ASP A 53 3.06 -22.59 2.55
CA ASP A 53 3.54 -22.03 1.29
C ASP A 53 2.90 -20.67 0.98
N ASP A 54 1.65 -20.45 1.40
CA ASP A 54 0.90 -19.21 1.20
C ASP A 54 1.32 -18.10 2.17
N ILE A 55 1.80 -18.46 3.37
CA ILE A 55 2.26 -17.48 4.39
C ILE A 55 3.36 -16.59 3.82
N MET A 56 4.18 -17.13 2.92
CA MET A 56 5.23 -16.35 2.27
C MET A 56 4.68 -15.18 1.44
N GLU A 57 3.41 -15.17 1.07
CA GLU A 57 2.78 -14.07 0.33
C GLU A 57 2.21 -12.96 1.22
N LEU A 58 2.38 -13.07 2.54
CA LEU A 58 2.02 -12.04 3.52
C LEU A 58 3.23 -11.17 3.90
N ASP A 59 3.09 -9.85 3.79
CA ASP A 59 4.01 -8.86 4.36
C ASP A 59 3.36 -8.18 5.57
N LEU A 60 4.18 -7.68 6.50
CA LEU A 60 3.69 -6.77 7.55
C LEU A 60 3.17 -5.45 6.94
N ALA A 61 2.01 -5.01 7.42
CA ALA A 61 1.28 -3.85 6.93
C ALA A 61 1.18 -2.70 7.94
N TYR A 62 2.12 -2.60 8.89
CA TYR A 62 2.21 -1.44 9.80
C TYR A 62 2.51 -0.13 9.08
N ALA A 63 3.30 -0.21 8.02
CA ALA A 63 3.58 0.89 7.12
C ALA A 63 3.61 0.34 5.69
N ILE A 64 2.88 1.00 4.79
CA ILE A 64 2.87 0.66 3.37
C ILE A 64 3.30 1.87 2.55
N THR A 65 3.89 1.60 1.39
CA THR A 65 4.23 2.67 0.44
C THR A 65 2.95 3.26 -0.16
N ILE A 66 3.01 4.53 -0.57
CA ILE A 66 1.89 5.18 -1.29
C ILE A 66 1.49 4.38 -2.54
N HIS A 67 2.45 3.81 -3.26
CA HIS A 67 2.19 2.96 -4.43
C HIS A 67 1.38 1.71 -4.08
N LYS A 68 1.76 0.98 -3.02
CA LYS A 68 1.02 -0.19 -2.52
C LYS A 68 -0.38 0.16 -1.98
N SER A 69 -0.66 1.43 -1.71
CA SER A 69 -1.98 1.90 -1.24
C SER A 69 -2.91 2.37 -2.35
N GLN A 70 -2.49 2.32 -3.62
CA GLN A 70 -3.33 2.77 -4.73
C GLN A 70 -4.59 1.93 -4.83
N GLY A 71 -5.75 2.59 -4.94
CA GLY A 71 -7.06 1.93 -4.93
C GLY A 71 -7.63 1.69 -3.53
N SER A 72 -6.82 1.75 -2.47
CA SER A 72 -7.27 1.64 -1.09
C SER A 72 -7.50 3.02 -0.46
N GLU A 73 -8.42 3.11 0.50
CA GLU A 73 -8.67 4.34 1.26
C GLU A 73 -8.82 4.01 2.75
N PHE A 74 -8.28 4.87 3.61
CA PHE A 74 -8.24 4.69 5.06
C PHE A 74 -8.88 5.89 5.77
N SER A 75 -9.54 5.64 6.91
CA SER A 75 -10.14 6.74 7.71
C SER A 75 -9.12 7.83 8.05
N THR A 76 -7.91 7.41 8.44
CA THR A 76 -6.82 8.29 8.82
C THR A 76 -5.51 7.78 8.21
N VAL A 77 -4.72 8.68 7.63
CA VAL A 77 -3.42 8.35 7.02
C VAL A 77 -2.34 9.26 7.63
N ILE A 78 -1.22 8.66 8.03
CA ILE A 78 -0.03 9.37 8.50
C ILE A 78 1.05 9.21 7.42
N ILE A 79 1.58 10.33 6.90
CA ILE A 79 2.52 10.37 5.78
C ILE A 79 3.84 11.01 6.25
N PRO A 80 4.91 10.22 6.39
CA PRO A 80 6.24 10.76 6.62
C PRO A 80 6.75 11.52 5.38
N VAL A 81 7.18 12.77 5.56
CA VAL A 81 7.74 13.64 4.51
C VAL A 81 9.10 14.18 4.93
N LEU A 82 10.15 13.44 4.61
CA LEU A 82 11.52 13.71 5.02
C LEU A 82 12.39 14.04 3.80
N THR A 83 13.39 14.90 3.99
CA THR A 83 14.34 15.29 2.94
C THR A 83 15.18 14.10 2.44
N GLN A 84 15.37 13.07 3.26
CA GLN A 84 16.06 11.84 2.87
C GLN A 84 15.36 11.08 1.72
N HIS A 85 14.05 11.29 1.52
CA HIS A 85 13.28 10.71 0.42
C HIS A 85 13.29 11.56 -0.85
N PHE A 86 14.23 12.51 -1.00
CA PHE A 86 14.23 13.52 -2.06
C PHE A 86 13.97 12.99 -3.48
N LYS A 87 14.46 11.79 -3.82
CA LYS A 87 14.24 11.16 -5.13
C LYS A 87 12.77 10.84 -5.44
N MET A 88 11.92 10.78 -4.42
CA MET A 88 10.48 10.49 -4.53
C MET A 88 9.60 11.68 -4.12
N LEU A 89 10.18 12.82 -3.76
CA LEU A 89 9.43 14.01 -3.38
C LEU A 89 8.87 14.67 -4.64
N TYR A 90 7.77 14.13 -5.16
CA TYR A 90 7.02 14.67 -6.29
C TYR A 90 5.60 15.07 -5.88
N ARG A 91 5.04 16.08 -6.55
CA ARG A 91 3.69 16.59 -6.27
C ARG A 91 2.62 15.51 -6.44
N ASN A 92 2.72 14.70 -7.49
CA ASN A 92 1.80 13.60 -7.75
C ASN A 92 1.82 12.56 -6.62
N LEU A 93 2.99 12.22 -6.06
CA LEU A 93 3.08 11.27 -4.96
C LEU A 93 2.42 11.80 -3.68
N ILE A 94 2.65 13.07 -3.34
CA ILE A 94 1.98 13.72 -2.19
C ILE A 94 0.47 13.78 -2.40
N TYR A 95 0.02 14.14 -3.60
CA TYR A 95 -1.40 14.15 -3.95
C TYR A 95 -2.04 12.76 -3.82
N THR A 96 -1.40 11.73 -4.40
CA THR A 96 -1.86 10.35 -4.29
C THR A 96 -1.94 9.90 -2.83
N GLY A 97 -0.92 10.19 -2.03
CA GLY A 97 -0.91 9.90 -0.59
C GLY A 97 -2.04 10.61 0.15
N LEU A 98 -2.27 11.90 -0.13
CA LEU A 98 -3.35 12.69 0.47
C LEU A 98 -4.73 12.09 0.17
N THR A 99 -4.99 11.69 -1.08
CA THR A 99 -6.26 11.08 -1.48
C THR A 99 -6.50 9.68 -0.90
N ARG A 100 -5.52 9.07 -0.23
CA ARG A 100 -5.76 7.82 0.51
C ARG A 100 -6.51 8.05 1.82
N ALA A 101 -6.58 9.29 2.31
CA ALA A 101 -7.25 9.63 3.56
C ALA A 101 -8.71 10.03 3.35
N LYS A 102 -9.65 9.32 4.00
CA LYS A 102 -11.09 9.65 3.96
C LYS A 102 -11.47 10.80 4.89
N LYS A 103 -10.86 10.88 6.08
CA LYS A 103 -11.23 11.87 7.11
C LYS A 103 -10.07 12.74 7.56
N LEU A 104 -8.89 12.16 7.74
CA LEU A 104 -7.74 12.89 8.28
C LEU A 104 -6.43 12.44 7.62
N ALA A 105 -5.66 13.40 7.11
CA ALA A 105 -4.29 13.18 6.67
C ALA A 105 -3.34 13.97 7.58
N VAL A 106 -2.32 13.29 8.11
CA VAL A 106 -1.29 13.90 8.96
C VAL A 106 0.05 13.76 8.27
N PHE A 107 0.68 14.88 7.94
CA PHE A 107 2.04 14.90 7.38
C PHE A 107 3.05 15.08 8.52
N VAL A 108 4.01 14.16 8.63
CA VAL A 108 5.05 14.17 9.66
C VAL A 108 6.41 14.39 9.02
N GLY A 109 7.05 15.53 9.32
CA GLY A 109 8.35 15.85 8.73
C GLY A 109 8.68 17.33 8.76
N THR A 110 9.44 17.80 7.77
CA THR A 110 9.90 19.19 7.72
C THR A 110 9.15 20.00 6.67
N ARG A 111 8.94 21.29 6.94
CA ARG A 111 8.41 22.24 5.94
C ARG A 111 9.25 22.24 4.67
N ARG A 112 10.58 22.11 4.79
CA ARG A 112 11.50 22.02 3.65
C ARG A 112 11.17 20.85 2.73
N ALA A 113 11.01 19.64 3.28
CA ALA A 113 10.69 18.46 2.48
C ALA A 113 9.34 18.60 1.77
N MET A 114 8.34 19.14 2.46
CA MET A 114 7.03 19.42 1.86
C MET A 114 7.12 20.44 0.72
N CYS A 115 7.86 21.54 0.91
CA CYS A 115 8.09 22.53 -0.14
C CYS A 115 8.82 21.93 -1.35
N MET A 116 9.80 21.05 -1.14
CA MET A 116 10.47 20.34 -2.23
C MET A 116 9.47 19.50 -3.04
N ALA A 117 8.66 18.69 -2.34
CA ALA A 117 7.69 17.81 -2.99
C ALA A 117 6.62 18.56 -3.79
N ILE A 118 6.08 19.66 -3.26
CA ILE A 118 5.04 20.44 -3.93
C ILE A 118 5.60 21.17 -5.16
N ARG A 119 6.86 21.61 -5.13
CA ARG A 119 7.50 22.32 -6.26
C ARG A 119 7.95 21.38 -7.37
N GLN A 120 8.33 20.16 -7.04
CA GLN A 120 8.76 19.16 -8.01
C GLN A 120 7.55 18.56 -8.73
N LEU A 121 7.34 18.98 -9.98
CA LEU A 121 6.49 18.24 -10.90
C LEU A 121 7.26 16.99 -11.35
N ASP A 122 6.56 15.86 -11.44
CA ASP A 122 7.15 14.65 -12.00
C ASP A 122 7.40 14.91 -13.50
N THR A 123 8.65 15.21 -13.83
CA THR A 123 9.09 15.60 -15.17
C THR A 123 9.42 14.40 -16.05
N ASN A 124 9.10 13.18 -15.62
CA ASN A 124 9.19 12.01 -16.49
C ASN A 124 8.13 12.12 -17.59
N ASN A 125 8.51 12.74 -18.71
CA ASN A 125 7.72 12.74 -19.93
C ASN A 125 7.56 11.30 -20.39
N ARG A 126 6.41 10.70 -20.06
CA ARG A 126 6.08 9.33 -20.42
C ARG A 126 6.09 9.22 -21.94
N GLN A 127 7.07 8.50 -22.47
CA GLN A 127 7.16 8.24 -23.90
C GLN A 127 6.04 7.26 -24.27
N THR A 128 5.01 7.76 -24.96
CA THR A 128 3.86 6.96 -25.41
C THR A 128 3.37 7.47 -26.76
N ALA A 129 3.01 6.55 -27.66
CA ALA A 129 2.44 6.87 -28.97
C ALA A 129 0.91 6.97 -28.95
N LEU A 130 0.26 6.82 -27.79
CA LEU A 130 -1.20 6.77 -27.70
C LEU A 130 -1.87 8.03 -28.24
N GLU A 131 -1.35 9.21 -27.91
CA GLU A 131 -1.87 10.48 -28.42
C GLU A 131 -1.78 10.56 -29.96
N TRP A 132 -0.67 10.09 -30.52
CA TRP A 132 -0.48 10.06 -31.97
C TRP A 132 -1.44 9.08 -32.66
N LEU A 133 -1.65 7.90 -32.08
CA LEU A 133 -2.58 6.89 -32.59
C LEU A 133 -4.03 7.41 -32.58
N LEU A 134 -4.45 8.07 -31.50
CA LEU A 134 -5.80 8.63 -31.37
C LEU A 134 -6.09 9.78 -32.35
N LYS A 135 -5.07 10.47 -32.84
CA LYS A 135 -5.22 11.56 -33.83
C LYS A 135 -5.20 11.06 -35.28
N LYS A 136 -4.79 9.81 -35.53
CA LYS A 136 -4.66 9.20 -36.87
C LYS A 136 -5.77 8.21 -37.21
N GLY A 137 -6.48 7.67 -36.23
CA GLY A 137 -7.72 6.91 -36.43
C GLY A 137 -8.91 7.85 -36.61
#